data_AF-A0A126Z8J7-F1
#
_entry.id   AF-A0A126Z8J7-F1
#
_cell.length_a   1.000
_cell.length_b   1.000
_cell.length_c   1.000
_cell.angle_alpha   90.00
_cell.angle_beta   90.00
_cell.angle_gamma   90.00
#
_symmetry.space_group_name_H-M   'P 1'
#
loop_
_entity.id
_entity.type
_entity.pdbx_description
1 polymer ?
#
loop_
_entity_poly.entity_id
_entity_poly.type
_entity_poly.pdbx_seq_one_letter_code
_entity_poly.pdbx_strand_id
1 'polypeptide(L)'
;MGHGDQAAFASFYDHTCARTLNLIRRVLKDSAQSEEVAQEVYLELWQHAARFDSGKGSPINWLLTVAHRRAIDRVRASQASRNRDLAIGIRDTAHPFDHVTENVQTSMEYHDARRAMTRLSAKHRAVIELTYDHNLSRAETAERLGIPVNTVKTSLRDGLIALRRQLTAA
;
A
#
# COMPACT_ATOMS: atom_id res chain seq x y z
N MET A 1 26.35 -19.17 4.07
CA MET A 1 25.62 -18.66 2.89
C MET A 1 24.33 -19.46 2.80
N GLY A 2 23.22 -18.87 3.21
CA GLY A 2 21.94 -19.58 3.31
C GLY A 2 21.33 -19.73 1.93
N HIS A 3 21.49 -20.90 1.32
CA HIS A 3 20.72 -21.32 0.15
C HIS A 3 19.25 -21.56 0.57
N GLY A 4 18.55 -20.49 0.95
CA GLY A 4 17.10 -20.49 0.84
C GLY A 4 16.80 -20.77 -0.63
N ASP A 5 16.08 -21.86 -0.91
CA ASP A 5 15.92 -22.45 -2.22
C ASP A 5 15.76 -21.40 -3.35
N GLN A 6 16.83 -21.20 -4.11
CA GLN A 6 16.90 -20.18 -5.16
C GLN A 6 15.85 -20.45 -6.25
N ALA A 7 15.55 -21.72 -6.52
CA ALA A 7 14.52 -22.11 -7.49
C ALA A 7 13.12 -21.79 -6.96
N ALA A 8 12.87 -22.04 -5.67
CA ALA A 8 11.61 -21.65 -5.03
C ALA A 8 11.42 -20.13 -5.04
N PHE A 9 12.48 -19.35 -4.76
CA PHE A 9 12.41 -17.89 -4.82
C PHE A 9 12.22 -17.36 -6.25
N ALA A 10 12.89 -17.94 -7.24
CA ALA A 10 12.71 -17.57 -8.64
C ALA A 10 11.26 -17.82 -9.10
N SER A 11 10.72 -19.00 -8.80
CA SER A 11 9.30 -19.31 -9.06
C SER A 11 8.38 -18.32 -8.34
N PHE A 12 8.64 -18.02 -7.07
CA PHE A 12 7.86 -17.02 -6.33
C PHE A 12 7.94 -15.63 -6.97
N TYR A 13 9.11 -15.21 -7.42
CA TYR A 13 9.32 -13.95 -8.13
C TYR A 13 8.48 -13.92 -9.41
N ASP A 14 8.58 -14.94 -10.27
CA ASP A 14 7.87 -15.01 -11.55
C ASP A 14 6.34 -14.92 -11.37
N HIS A 15 5.80 -15.53 -10.31
CA HIS A 15 4.37 -15.48 -10.02
C HIS A 15 3.90 -14.16 -9.39
N THR A 16 4.80 -13.35 -8.83
CA THR A 16 4.41 -12.18 -8.01
C THR A 16 4.90 -10.84 -8.56
N CYS A 17 5.92 -10.81 -9.41
CA CYS A 17 6.60 -9.59 -9.85
C CYS A 17 5.64 -8.59 -10.51
N ALA A 18 4.79 -9.06 -11.42
CA ALA A 18 3.80 -8.22 -12.10
C ALA A 18 2.81 -7.58 -11.12
N ARG A 19 2.31 -8.35 -10.16
CA ARG A 19 1.36 -7.85 -9.15
C ARG A 19 2.01 -6.82 -8.22
N THR A 20 3.23 -7.10 -7.76
CA THR A 20 4.02 -6.21 -6.90
C THR A 20 4.34 -4.91 -7.60
N LEU A 21 4.82 -4.97 -8.85
CA LEU A 21 5.17 -3.79 -9.63
C LEU A 21 3.95 -2.93 -9.93
N ASN A 22 2.80 -3.55 -10.25
CA ASN A 22 1.54 -2.82 -10.45
C ASN A 22 1.07 -2.10 -9.17
N LEU A 23 1.22 -2.73 -8.00
CA LEU A 23 0.91 -2.10 -6.72
C LEU A 23 1.81 -0.87 -6.50
N ILE A 24 3.12 -1.00 -6.69
CA ILE A 24 4.07 0.09 -6.48
C ILE A 24 3.82 1.24 -7.48
N ARG A 25 3.58 0.92 -8.76
CA ARG A 25 3.27 1.91 -9.80
C ARG A 25 2.03 2.74 -9.48
N ARG A 26 1.00 2.15 -8.89
CA ARG A 26 -0.20 2.88 -8.45
C ARG A 26 0.10 3.93 -7.37
N VAL A 27 1.10 3.66 -6.53
CA VAL A 27 1.50 4.57 -5.44
C VAL A 27 2.47 5.64 -5.95
N LEU A 28 3.52 5.25 -6.69
CA LEU A 28 4.59 6.17 -7.11
C LEU A 28 4.28 6.97 -8.37
N LYS A 29 3.50 6.41 -9.29
CA LYS A 29 3.20 6.99 -10.62
C LYS A 29 4.45 7.32 -11.46
N ASP A 30 5.59 6.69 -11.17
CA ASP A 30 6.85 6.81 -11.90
C ASP A 30 7.41 5.40 -12.15
N SER A 31 7.71 5.05 -13.42
CA SER A 31 8.11 3.67 -13.76
C SER A 31 9.49 3.31 -13.20
N ALA A 32 10.47 4.21 -13.35
CA ALA A 32 11.86 3.94 -12.96
C ALA A 32 11.97 3.77 -11.43
N GLN A 33 11.34 4.67 -10.68
CA GLN A 33 11.27 4.58 -9.22
C GLN A 33 10.49 3.34 -8.76
N SER A 34 9.46 2.93 -9.51
CA SER A 34 8.70 1.72 -9.17
C SER A 34 9.52 0.44 -9.34
N GLU A 35 10.32 0.36 -10.40
CA GLU A 35 11.19 -0.79 -10.65
C GLU A 35 12.31 -0.88 -9.60
N GLU A 36 12.91 0.24 -9.24
CA GLU A 36 13.91 0.31 -8.17
C GLU A 36 13.32 -0.16 -6.82
N VAL A 37 12.15 0.35 -6.44
CA VAL A 37 11.48 -0.06 -5.20
C VAL A 37 11.09 -1.54 -5.24
N ALA A 38 10.66 -2.07 -6.39
CA ALA A 38 10.36 -3.50 -6.52
C ALA A 38 11.63 -4.35 -6.29
N GLN A 39 12.77 -3.95 -6.83
CA GLN A 39 14.05 -4.64 -6.60
C GLN A 39 14.44 -4.64 -5.12
N GLU A 40 14.34 -3.49 -4.44
CA GLU A 40 14.60 -3.41 -2.99
C GLU A 40 13.69 -4.35 -2.18
N VAL A 41 12.41 -4.43 -2.54
CA VAL A 41 11.43 -5.28 -1.86
C VAL A 41 11.80 -6.76 -1.99
N TYR A 42 12.15 -7.22 -3.20
CA TYR A 42 12.56 -8.62 -3.40
C TYR A 42 13.90 -8.93 -2.74
N LEU A 43 14.83 -7.97 -2.70
CA LEU A 43 16.08 -8.13 -1.96
C LEU A 43 15.83 -8.27 -0.45
N GLU A 44 14.97 -7.42 0.12
CA GLU A 44 14.54 -7.53 1.53
C GLU A 44 13.88 -8.89 1.79
N LEU A 45 13.03 -9.35 0.87
CA LEU A 45 12.36 -10.64 0.95
C LEU A 45 13.36 -11.80 0.96
N TRP A 46 14.33 -11.80 0.05
CA TRP A 46 15.38 -12.81 -0.05
C TRP A 46 16.21 -12.91 1.24
N GLN A 47 16.61 -11.76 1.81
CA GLN A 47 17.38 -11.71 3.05
C GLN A 47 16.63 -12.29 4.25
N HIS A 48 15.30 -12.19 4.24
CA HIS A 48 14.44 -12.65 5.34
C HIS A 48 13.73 -13.98 5.04
N ALA A 49 13.84 -14.51 3.82
CA ALA A 49 13.17 -15.73 3.37
C ALA A 49 13.53 -16.94 4.24
N ALA A 50 14.79 -17.05 4.68
CA ALA A 50 15.24 -18.12 5.57
C ALA A 50 14.60 -18.09 6.98
N ARG A 51 13.97 -16.97 7.36
CA ARG A 51 13.28 -16.80 8.65
C ARG A 51 11.75 -16.85 8.50
N PHE A 52 11.26 -17.04 7.27
CA PHE A 52 9.84 -17.08 7.01
C PHE A 52 9.24 -18.36 7.61
N ASP A 53 8.16 -18.19 8.35
CA ASP A 53 7.41 -19.26 9.00
C ASP A 53 5.99 -19.26 8.42
N SER A 54 5.62 -20.33 7.71
CA SER A 54 4.30 -20.47 7.08
C SER A 54 3.15 -20.45 8.09
N GLY A 55 3.41 -20.72 9.37
CA GLY A 55 2.42 -20.58 10.45
C GLY A 55 2.10 -19.12 10.82
N LYS A 56 2.94 -18.16 10.43
CA LYS A 56 2.78 -16.73 10.78
C LYS A 56 2.08 -15.88 9.72
N GLY A 57 1.79 -16.45 8.55
CA GLY A 57 1.05 -15.76 7.50
C GLY A 57 1.42 -16.25 6.10
N SER A 58 0.80 -15.65 5.08
CA SER A 58 1.09 -15.96 3.68
C SER A 58 2.28 -15.15 3.15
N PRO A 59 3.24 -15.75 2.43
CA PRO A 59 4.38 -15.03 1.85
C PRO A 59 3.96 -13.88 0.93
N ILE A 60 2.86 -14.07 0.18
CA ILE A 60 2.34 -13.04 -0.71
C ILE A 60 1.81 -11.82 0.06
N ASN A 61 1.18 -12.05 1.21
CA ASN A 61 0.65 -10.95 2.03
C ASN A 61 1.80 -10.15 2.64
N TRP A 62 2.86 -10.83 3.08
CA TRP A 62 4.05 -10.16 3.58
C TRP A 62 4.75 -9.36 2.47
N LEU A 63 4.93 -9.94 1.28
CA LEU A 63 5.46 -9.24 0.09
C LEU A 63 4.67 -7.96 -0.21
N LEU A 64 3.35 -8.06 -0.36
CA LEU A 64 2.50 -6.91 -0.69
C LEU A 64 2.52 -5.85 0.42
N THR A 65 2.64 -6.25 1.68
CA THR A 65 2.78 -5.33 2.82
C THR A 65 4.10 -4.57 2.76
N VAL A 66 5.21 -5.26 2.51
CA VAL A 66 6.54 -4.64 2.39
C VAL A 66 6.59 -3.72 1.18
N ALA A 67 6.05 -4.15 0.03
CA ALA A 67 5.97 -3.35 -1.19
C ALA A 67 5.19 -2.05 -1.00
N HIS A 68 4.01 -2.13 -0.39
CA HIS A 68 3.19 -0.94 -0.13
C HIS A 68 3.89 0.03 0.84
N ARG A 69 4.49 -0.50 1.92
CA ARG A 69 5.25 0.32 2.88
C ARG A 69 6.39 1.08 2.19
N ARG A 70 7.23 0.37 1.41
CA ARG A 70 8.37 0.96 0.69
C ARG A 70 7.93 2.02 -0.31
N ALA A 71 6.85 1.78 -1.04
CA ALA A 71 6.29 2.75 -1.96
C ALA A 71 5.82 4.03 -1.24
N ILE A 72 5.12 3.90 -0.11
CA ILE A 72 4.71 5.05 0.72
C ILE A 72 5.93 5.81 1.25
N ASP A 73 6.95 5.09 1.76
CA ASP A 73 8.17 5.71 2.29
C ASP A 73 8.87 6.54 1.22
N ARG A 74 8.89 6.06 -0.03
CA ARG A 74 9.45 6.79 -1.19
C ARG A 74 8.61 8.03 -1.56
N VAL A 75 7.26 7.95 -1.54
CA VAL A 75 6.40 9.13 -1.73
C VAL A 75 6.70 10.20 -0.68
N ARG A 76 6.80 9.79 0.60
CA ARG A 76 7.07 10.72 1.71
C ARG A 76 8.45 11.34 1.62
N ALA A 77 9.47 10.56 1.25
CA ALA A 77 10.81 11.09 1.02
C ALA A 77 10.82 12.15 -0.09
N SER A 78 10.10 11.90 -1.19
CA SER A 78 9.94 12.86 -2.29
C SER A 78 9.20 14.13 -1.85
N GLN A 79 8.09 14.00 -1.11
CA GLN A 79 7.35 15.14 -0.56
C GLN A 79 8.18 15.95 0.44
N ALA A 80 8.92 15.29 1.33
CA ALA A 80 9.81 15.96 2.29
C ALA A 80 10.95 16.71 1.59
N SER A 81 11.50 16.14 0.50
CA SER A 81 12.48 16.86 -0.32
C SER A 81 11.87 18.10 -0.95
N ARG A 82 10.72 17.96 -1.62
CA ARG A 82 10.00 19.09 -2.24
C ARG A 82 9.64 20.18 -1.23
N ASN A 83 9.23 19.82 -0.01
CA ASN A 83 8.90 20.79 1.04
C ASN A 83 10.14 21.56 1.52
N ARG A 84 11.31 20.90 1.59
CA ARG A 84 12.59 21.58 1.88
C ARG A 84 13.00 22.50 0.73
N ASP A 85 12.82 22.06 -0.51
CA ASP A 85 13.13 22.85 -1.70
C ASP A 85 12.20 24.08 -1.79
N LEU A 86 10.91 23.92 -1.50
CA LEU A 86 9.91 25.00 -1.40
C LEU A 86 10.19 25.98 -0.27
N ALA A 87 10.73 25.52 0.86
CA ALA A 87 11.18 26.37 1.96
C ALA A 87 12.42 27.22 1.58
N ILE A 88 13.12 26.84 0.51
CA ILE A 88 14.35 27.50 0.02
C ILE A 88 14.08 28.35 -1.25
N GLY A 89 13.03 28.07 -2.03
CA GLY A 89 12.56 29.01 -3.06
C GLY A 89 11.76 28.40 -4.22
N ILE A 90 10.69 29.12 -4.57
CA ILE A 90 9.89 29.07 -5.83
C ILE A 90 8.80 27.98 -5.92
N ARG A 91 7.58 28.45 -6.20
CA ARG A 91 6.34 27.70 -6.50
C ARG A 91 6.51 26.87 -7.78
N ASP A 92 5.97 25.65 -7.82
CA ASP A 92 4.82 25.38 -8.70
C ASP A 92 4.04 24.07 -8.47
N THR A 93 2.73 24.23 -8.67
CA THR A 93 1.62 23.29 -8.95
C THR A 93 1.61 21.86 -8.39
N ALA A 94 0.70 21.64 -7.43
CA ALA A 94 0.05 20.36 -7.21
C ALA A 94 -0.90 20.05 -8.39
N HIS A 95 -0.67 18.93 -9.08
CA HIS A 95 -1.61 18.44 -10.10
C HIS A 95 -2.68 17.54 -9.44
N PRO A 96 -3.94 17.62 -9.91
CA PRO A 96 -5.06 16.88 -9.31
C PRO A 96 -4.97 15.38 -9.59
N PHE A 97 -5.52 14.62 -8.66
CA PHE A 97 -5.72 13.18 -8.77
C PHE A 97 -6.64 12.87 -9.97
N ASP A 98 -6.12 12.15 -10.96
CA ASP A 98 -6.96 11.38 -11.88
C ASP A 98 -6.61 9.89 -11.80
N HIS A 99 -7.66 9.10 -11.58
CA HIS A 99 -7.68 7.65 -11.48
C HIS A 99 -8.24 7.08 -12.77
N VAL A 100 -7.42 6.57 -13.68
CA VAL A 100 -7.82 5.52 -14.64
C VAL A 100 -6.56 4.79 -15.11
N THR A 101 -6.47 3.47 -14.93
CA THR A 101 -6.34 2.50 -16.04
C THR A 101 -6.39 1.07 -15.48
N GLU A 102 -7.09 0.26 -16.25
CA GLU A 102 -7.85 -0.93 -15.97
C GLU A 102 -7.00 -2.21 -16.01
N ASN A 103 -7.37 -3.18 -15.17
CA ASN A 103 -7.14 -4.59 -15.43
C ASN A 103 -8.45 -5.26 -15.00
N VAL A 104 -9.22 -5.82 -15.94
CA VAL A 104 -10.66 -6.08 -15.79
C VAL A 104 -11.03 -6.89 -14.53
N GLN A 105 -10.18 -7.84 -14.12
CA GLN A 105 -10.37 -8.59 -12.87
C GLN A 105 -10.13 -7.78 -11.60
N THR A 106 -9.12 -6.90 -11.60
CA THR A 106 -8.86 -5.94 -10.52
C THR A 106 -9.89 -4.80 -10.52
N SER A 107 -10.46 -4.47 -11.67
CA SER A 107 -11.53 -3.47 -11.81
C SER A 107 -12.80 -3.95 -11.10
N MET A 108 -13.16 -5.23 -11.28
CA MET A 108 -14.27 -5.86 -10.57
C MET A 108 -14.02 -5.92 -9.05
N GLU A 109 -12.86 -6.42 -8.61
CA GLU A 109 -12.50 -6.44 -7.17
C GLU A 109 -12.48 -5.04 -6.55
N TYR A 110 -11.98 -4.05 -7.29
CA TYR A 110 -11.95 -2.65 -6.87
C TYR A 110 -13.36 -2.05 -6.80
N HIS A 111 -14.21 -2.34 -7.78
CA HIS A 111 -15.59 -1.89 -7.81
C HIS A 111 -16.40 -2.49 -6.65
N ASP A 112 -16.20 -3.77 -6.34
CA ASP A 112 -16.84 -4.44 -5.21
C ASP A 112 -16.31 -3.93 -3.87
N ALA A 113 -15.00 -3.65 -3.76
CA ALA A 113 -14.43 -2.99 -2.59
C ALA A 113 -14.99 -1.56 -2.41
N ARG A 114 -15.14 -0.80 -3.50
CA ARG A 114 -15.72 0.55 -3.47
C ARG A 114 -17.20 0.51 -3.07
N ARG A 115 -17.94 -0.49 -3.54
CA ARG A 115 -19.34 -0.73 -3.13
C ARG A 115 -19.44 -1.19 -1.68
N ALA A 116 -18.52 -2.03 -1.20
CA ALA A 116 -18.47 -2.43 0.20
C ALA A 116 -18.14 -1.23 1.12
N MET A 117 -17.27 -0.31 0.66
CA MET A 117 -16.94 0.94 1.36
C MET A 117 -18.16 1.84 1.57
N THR A 118 -19.13 1.88 0.64
CA THR A 118 -20.36 2.68 0.81
C THR A 118 -21.30 2.14 1.90
N ARG A 119 -21.11 0.89 2.33
CA ARG A 119 -21.87 0.26 3.42
C ARG A 119 -21.22 0.43 4.80
N LEU A 120 -20.00 0.97 4.86
CA LEU A 120 -19.35 1.32 6.12
C LEU A 120 -19.91 2.61 6.71
N SER A 121 -19.82 2.76 8.03
CA SER A 121 -20.07 4.04 8.70
C SER A 121 -19.12 5.12 8.16
N ALA A 122 -19.58 6.37 8.12
CA ALA A 122 -18.79 7.50 7.62
C ALA A 122 -17.42 7.61 8.32
N LYS A 123 -17.38 7.33 9.63
CA LYS A 123 -16.14 7.30 10.42
C LYS A 123 -15.15 6.25 9.94
N HIS A 124 -15.60 5.01 9.73
CA HIS A 124 -14.72 3.93 9.27
C HIS A 124 -14.25 4.17 7.84
N ARG A 125 -15.14 4.66 6.97
CA ARG A 125 -14.81 5.01 5.59
C ARG A 125 -13.75 6.10 5.52
N ALA A 126 -13.96 7.22 6.21
CA ALA A 126 -13.03 8.35 6.18
C ALA A 126 -11.63 7.97 6.68
N VAL A 127 -11.54 7.15 7.74
CA VAL A 127 -10.27 6.65 8.27
C VAL A 127 -9.54 5.75 7.25
N ILE A 128 -10.27 4.89 6.53
CA ILE A 128 -9.71 4.02 5.50
C ILE A 128 -9.27 4.84 4.28
N GLU A 129 -10.10 5.75 3.77
CA GLU A 129 -9.78 6.62 2.63
C GLU A 129 -8.53 7.46 2.90
N LEU A 130 -8.44 8.12 4.06
CA LEU A 130 -7.25 8.91 4.41
C LEU A 130 -5.98 8.05 4.49
N THR A 131 -6.09 6.84 5.02
CA THR A 131 -4.93 5.97 5.20
C THR A 131 -4.47 5.31 3.89
N TYR A 132 -5.40 4.87 3.04
CA TYR A 132 -5.11 4.05 1.85
C TYR A 132 -5.22 4.81 0.53
N ASP A 133 -6.18 5.72 0.37
CA ASP A 133 -6.33 6.52 -0.86
C ASP A 133 -5.41 7.74 -0.82
N HIS A 134 -5.27 8.37 0.36
CA HIS A 134 -4.42 9.55 0.55
C HIS A 134 -3.05 9.26 1.17
N ASN A 135 -2.76 8.00 1.53
CA ASN A 135 -1.48 7.55 2.10
C ASN A 135 -1.04 8.27 3.40
N LEU A 136 -1.99 8.83 4.17
CA LEU A 136 -1.70 9.45 5.46
C LEU A 136 -1.28 8.38 6.47
N SER A 137 -0.30 8.71 7.30
CA SER A 137 0.04 7.92 8.48
C SER A 137 -1.11 7.97 9.48
N ARG A 138 -1.11 7.03 10.43
CA ARG A 138 -2.12 7.02 11.50
C ARG A 138 -2.11 8.30 12.34
N ALA A 139 -0.96 8.96 12.45
CA ALA A 139 -0.81 10.23 13.14
C ALA A 139 -1.41 11.39 12.32
N GLU A 140 -1.09 11.47 11.02
CA GLU A 140 -1.65 12.49 10.13
C GLU A 140 -3.17 12.31 9.96
N THR A 141 -3.66 11.07 9.86
CA THR A 141 -5.11 10.77 9.84
C THR A 141 -5.79 11.19 11.14
N ALA A 142 -5.14 10.97 12.28
CA ALA A 142 -5.65 11.40 13.59
C ALA A 142 -5.77 12.92 13.67
N GLU A 143 -4.72 13.64 13.23
CA GLU A 143 -4.71 15.10 13.15
C GLU A 143 -5.80 15.61 12.20
N ARG A 144 -5.89 15.04 11.00
CA ARG A 144 -6.87 15.45 9.98
C ARG A 144 -8.32 15.27 10.42
N LEU A 145 -8.60 14.24 11.20
CA LEU A 145 -9.95 13.92 11.70
C LEU A 145 -10.23 14.50 13.10
N GLY A 146 -9.23 15.08 13.77
CA GLY A 146 -9.36 15.58 15.15
C GLY A 146 -9.65 14.47 16.17
N ILE A 147 -9.15 13.24 15.95
CA ILE A 147 -9.38 12.08 16.83
C ILE A 147 -8.06 11.48 17.33
N PRO A 148 -8.03 10.76 18.47
CA PRO A 148 -6.81 10.09 18.94
C PRO A 148 -6.27 9.05 17.96
N VAL A 149 -4.94 8.90 17.88
CA VAL A 149 -4.27 7.87 17.06
C VAL A 149 -4.73 6.45 17.40
N ASN A 150 -5.03 6.18 18.67
CA ASN A 150 -5.58 4.89 19.10
C ASN A 150 -6.99 4.66 18.53
N THR A 151 -7.80 5.72 18.42
CA THR A 151 -9.12 5.65 17.76
C THR A 151 -8.96 5.38 16.27
N VAL A 152 -7.97 5.97 15.59
CA VAL A 152 -7.65 5.64 14.18
C VAL A 152 -7.31 4.16 14.03
N LYS A 153 -6.46 3.60 14.91
CA LYS A 153 -6.10 2.17 14.89
C LYS A 153 -7.32 1.26 15.03
N THR A 154 -8.18 1.54 16.02
CA THR A 154 -9.39 0.74 16.26
C THR A 154 -10.39 0.88 15.11
N SER A 155 -10.63 2.09 14.62
CA SER A 155 -11.53 2.35 13.48
C SER A 155 -11.02 1.74 12.17
N LEU A 156 -9.70 1.71 11.92
CA LEU A 156 -9.11 0.98 10.81
C LEU A 156 -9.39 -0.51 10.91
N ARG A 157 -9.07 -1.11 12.07
CA ARG A 157 -9.28 -2.54 12.30
C ARG A 157 -10.74 -2.94 12.10
N ASP A 158 -11.65 -2.22 12.75
CA ASP A 158 -13.07 -2.55 12.73
C ASP A 158 -13.70 -2.29 11.35
N GLY A 159 -13.24 -1.23 10.67
CA GLY A 159 -13.61 -0.94 9.28
C GLY A 159 -13.16 -2.02 8.30
N LEU A 160 -11.91 -2.51 8.41
CA LEU A 160 -11.38 -3.59 7.56
C LEU A 160 -12.09 -4.93 7.82
N ILE A 161 -12.43 -5.24 9.08
CA ILE A 161 -13.24 -6.43 9.42
C ILE A 161 -14.63 -6.33 8.79
N ALA A 162 -15.27 -5.17 8.87
CA ALA A 162 -16.57 -4.95 8.26
C ALA A 162 -16.52 -5.06 6.72
N LEU A 163 -15.48 -4.50 6.09
CA LEU A 163 -15.21 -4.64 4.66
C LEU A 163 -15.07 -6.10 4.24
N ARG A 164 -14.25 -6.87 4.98
CA ARG A 164 -14.07 -8.30 4.71
C ARG A 164 -15.40 -9.05 4.77
N ARG A 165 -16.22 -8.79 5.79
CA ARG A 165 -17.56 -9.40 5.91
C ARG A 165 -18.45 -9.10 4.71
N GLN A 166 -18.44 -7.85 4.23
CA GLN A 166 -19.24 -7.44 3.06
C GLN A 166 -18.75 -8.11 1.76
N LEU A 167 -17.43 -8.30 1.61
CA LEU A 167 -16.83 -8.93 0.43
C LEU A 167 -16.94 -10.46 0.42
N THR A 168 -17.09 -11.10 1.59
CA THR A 168 -17.28 -12.57 1.68
C THR A 168 -18.76 -12.97 1.69
N ALA A 169 -19.67 -12.01 1.95
CA ALA A 169 -21.12 -12.25 1.95
C ALA A 169 -21.81 -11.90 0.61
N ALA A 170 -21.05 -11.42 -0.37
CA ALA A 170 -21.49 -11.19 -1.75
C ALA A 170 -21.04 -12.36 -2.63
#